data_AF-A0A838DDL3-F1
#
_entry.id   AF-A0A838DDL3-F1
#
_cell.length_a   1.000
_cell.length_b   1.000
_cell.length_c   1.000
_cell.angle_alpha   90.00
_cell.angle_beta   90.00
_cell.angle_gamma   90.00
#
_symmetry.space_group_name_H-M   'P 1'
#
loop_
_entity.id
_entity.type
_entity.pdbx_description
1 polymer ?
#
loop_
_entity_poly.entity_id
_entity_poly.type
_entity_poly.pdbx_seq_one_letter_code
_entity_poly.pdbx_strand_id
1 'polypeptide(L)' 'MGATKWIEQFKALPATERAQVAKFVVEHDDSWVPESFREAMADLEAGRVVDLDRALNEPYPGER' A
#
# COMPACT_ATOMS: atom_id res chain seq x y z
N MET A 1 -26.09 1.33 -14.51
CA MET A 1 -25.35 0.05 -14.35
C MET A 1 -24.41 0.21 -13.16
N GLY A 2 -24.41 -0.72 -12.20
CA GLY A 2 -23.66 -0.59 -10.94
C GLY A 2 -22.35 -1.39 -10.90
N ALA A 3 -21.45 -1.02 -9.99
CA ALA A 3 -20.14 -1.66 -9.78
C ALA A 3 -20.23 -3.18 -9.60
N THR A 4 -21.28 -3.68 -8.95
CA THR A 4 -21.54 -5.12 -8.74
C THR A 4 -21.65 -5.90 -10.05
N LYS A 5 -22.28 -5.34 -11.08
CA LYS A 5 -22.42 -5.99 -12.38
C LYS A 5 -21.08 -6.07 -13.14
N TRP A 6 -20.18 -5.14 -12.90
CA TRP A 6 -18.83 -5.15 -13.48
C TRP A 6 -17.94 -6.15 -12.77
N ILE A 7 -18.01 -6.23 -11.44
CA ILE A 7 -17.27 -7.21 -10.64
C ILE A 7 -17.59 -8.65 -11.08
N GLU A 8 -18.87 -8.97 -11.30
CA GLU A 8 -19.26 -10.31 -11.75
C GLU A 8 -18.76 -10.62 -13.17
N GLN A 9 -18.67 -9.62 -14.06
CA GLN A 9 -18.06 -9.80 -15.38
C GLN A 9 -16.56 -10.06 -15.29
N PHE A 10 -15.83 -9.34 -14.43
CA PHE A 10 -14.40 -9.58 -14.21
C PHE A 10 -14.12 -10.96 -13.60
N LYS A 11 -14.95 -11.42 -12.66
CA LYS A 11 -14.81 -12.75 -12.05
C LYS A 11 -15.02 -13.88 -13.07
N ALA A 12 -15.87 -13.66 -14.07
CA ALA A 12 -16.15 -14.60 -15.13
C ALA A 12 -15.05 -14.69 -16.21
N LEU A 13 -14.08 -13.76 -16.23
CA LEU A 13 -12.97 -13.79 -17.19
C LEU A 13 -12.03 -14.99 -16.94
N PRO A 14 -11.41 -15.52 -18.01
CA PRO A 14 -10.30 -16.48 -17.89
C PRO A 14 -9.17 -15.93 -17.00
N ALA A 15 -8.42 -16.83 -16.37
CA ALA A 15 -7.35 -16.44 -15.44
C ALA A 15 -6.31 -15.49 -16.07
N THR A 16 -5.95 -15.71 -17.33
CA THR A 16 -5.01 -14.86 -18.09
C THR A 16 -5.52 -13.43 -18.24
N GLU A 17 -6.81 -13.25 -18.54
CA GLU A 17 -7.42 -11.94 -18.71
C GLU A 17 -7.59 -11.22 -17.37
N ARG A 18 -7.93 -11.95 -16.29
CA ARG A 18 -7.94 -11.38 -14.94
C ARG A 18 -6.56 -10.88 -14.51
N ALA A 19 -5.50 -11.60 -14.88
CA ALA A 19 -4.13 -11.16 -14.61
C ALA A 19 -3.77 -9.87 -15.36
N GLN A 20 -4.25 -9.69 -16.60
CA GLN A 20 -4.05 -8.46 -17.36
C GLN A 20 -4.77 -7.27 -16.71
N VAL A 21 -6.00 -7.46 -16.22
CA VAL A 21 -6.75 -6.42 -15.51
C VAL A 21 -6.06 -6.05 -14.20
N ALA A 22 -5.60 -7.03 -13.42
CA ALA A 22 -4.86 -6.79 -12.19
C ALA A 22 -3.56 -6.01 -12.46
N LYS A 23 -2.81 -6.40 -13.50
CA LYS A 23 -1.63 -5.68 -13.95
C LYS A 23 -1.94 -4.23 -14.30
N PHE A 24 -2.99 -3.99 -15.10
CA PHE A 24 -3.40 -2.65 -15.50
C PHE A 24 -3.76 -1.77 -14.30
N VAL A 25 -4.49 -2.30 -13.31
CA VAL A 25 -4.83 -1.56 -12.09
C VAL A 25 -3.57 -1.21 -11.29
N VAL A 26 -2.64 -2.15 -11.12
CA VAL A 26 -1.38 -1.90 -10.41
C VAL A 26 -0.49 -0.86 -11.13
N GLU A 27 -0.51 -0.81 -12.45
CA GLU A 27 0.34 0.11 -13.23
C GLU A 27 -0.24 1.52 -13.38
N HIS A 28 -1.56 1.70 -13.23
CA HIS A 28 -2.23 2.96 -13.56
C HIS A 28 -3.06 3.57 -12.44
N ASP A 29 -3.29 2.84 -11.34
CA ASP A 29 -4.09 3.32 -10.22
C ASP A 29 -3.41 2.98 -8.90
N ASP A 30 -3.00 4.00 -8.15
CA ASP A 30 -2.39 3.84 -6.82
C ASP A 30 -3.43 3.88 -5.69
N SER A 31 -4.72 3.96 -6.01
CA SER A 31 -5.82 4.00 -5.02
C SER A 31 -5.89 2.74 -4.16
N TRP A 32 -5.29 1.63 -4.60
CA TRP A 32 -5.17 0.40 -3.78
C TRP A 32 -4.08 0.51 -2.70
N VAL A 33 -3.12 1.43 -2.86
CA VAL A 33 -2.05 1.65 -1.88
C VAL A 33 -2.63 2.43 -0.69
N PRO A 34 -2.52 1.90 0.54
CA PRO A 34 -2.96 2.64 1.73
C PRO A 34 -2.21 3.96 1.90
N GLU A 35 -2.89 4.99 2.40
CA GLU A 35 -2.27 6.30 2.65
C GLU A 35 -1.10 6.21 3.64
N SER A 36 -1.27 5.45 4.72
CA SER A 36 -0.21 5.21 5.71
C SER A 36 1.05 4.58 5.11
N PHE A 37 0.89 3.76 4.06
CA PHE A 37 2.04 3.18 3.36
C PHE A 37 2.79 4.24 2.55
N ARG A 38 2.07 5.15 1.88
CA ARG A 38 2.69 6.28 1.16
C ARG A 38 3.42 7.23 2.12
N GLU A 39 2.82 7.53 3.26
CA GLU A 39 3.44 8.33 4.31
C GLU A 39 4.74 7.68 4.81
N ALA A 40 4.71 6.38 5.11
CA ALA A 40 5.89 5.64 5.53
C ALA A 40 7.00 5.64 4.47
N MET A 41 6.66 5.51 3.18
CA MET A 41 7.64 5.62 2.09
C MET A 41 8.24 7.02 1.99
N ALA A 42 7.43 8.07 2.14
CA ALA A 42 7.92 9.45 2.17
C ALA A 42 8.82 9.74 3.38
N ASP A 43 8.53 9.12 4.53
CA ASP A 43 9.40 9.17 5.72
C ASP A 43 10.73 8.47 5.48
N LEU A 44 10.71 7.29 4.84
CA LEU A 44 11.93 6.57 4.44
C LEU A 44 12.79 7.40 3.49
N GLU A 45 12.20 7.97 2.42
CA GLU A 45 12.92 8.81 1.46
C GLU A 45 13.51 10.07 2.09
N ALA A 46 12.80 10.68 3.04
CA ALA A 46 13.27 11.84 3.77
C ALA A 46 14.25 11.50 4.92
N GLY A 47 14.59 10.23 5.11
CA GLY A 47 15.47 9.77 6.18
C GLY A 47 14.88 9.91 7.58
N ARG A 48 13.55 10.08 7.70
CA ARG A 48 12.81 10.12 8.97
C ARG A 48 12.55 8.69 9.46
N VAL A 49 13.64 7.98 9.74
CA VAL A 49 13.60 6.59 10.19
C VAL A 49 13.91 6.52 11.69
N VAL A 50 13.20 5.65 12.39
CA VAL A 50 13.47 5.38 13.81
C VAL A 50 14.41 4.19 13.90
N ASP A 51 15.52 4.36 14.61
CA ASP A 51 16.34 3.24 15.06
C ASP A 51 15.56 2.44 16.11
N LEU A 52 15.04 1.28 15.70
CA LEU A 52 14.19 0.46 16.56
C LEU A 52 14.97 -0.18 17.72
N ASP A 53 16.25 -0.49 17.54
CA ASP A 53 17.05 -1.06 18.62
C ASP A 53 17.20 -0.02 19.73
N ARG A 54 17.49 1.21 19.34
CA ARG A 54 17.53 2.33 20.26
C ARG A 54 16.17 2.65 20.88
N ALA A 55 15.12 2.79 20.07
CA ALA A 55 13.81 3.22 20.53
C ALA A 55 13.13 2.22 21.48
N LEU A 56 13.43 0.93 21.35
CA LEU A 56 12.84 -0.13 22.18
C LEU A 56 13.68 -0.42 23.45
N ASN A 57 14.99 -0.16 23.43
CA ASN A 57 15.90 -0.55 24.50
C ASN A 57 16.50 0.63 25.30
N GLU A 58 16.46 1.86 24.79
CA GLU A 58 16.92 3.05 25.51
C GLU A 58 15.75 3.87 26.08
N PRO A 59 15.92 4.51 27.24
CA PRO A 59 14.92 5.43 27.78
C PRO A 59 14.69 6.63 26.85
N TYR A 60 13.46 7.16 26.85
CA TYR A 60 13.07 8.25 25.96
C TYR A 60 13.94 9.50 26.22
N PRO A 61 14.57 10.09 25.19
CA PRO A 61 15.42 11.27 25.36
C PRO A 61 14.54 12.48 25.71
N GLY A 62 14.35 12.72 27.01
CA GLY A 62 13.49 13.79 27.52
C GLY A 62 12.82 13.47 28.85
N GLU A 63 12.84 12.22 29.31
CA GLU A 63 12.50 11.88 30.69
C GLU A 63 13.66 12.25 31.63
N ARG A 64 13.59 13.45 32.21
CA ARG A 64 14.30 13.83 33.44
C ARG A 64 13.30 14.33 34.46
#